data_AF-A0A6G4REG2-F1
#
_entry.id   AF-A0A6G4REG2-F1
#
_cell.length_a   1.000
_cell.length_b   1.000
_cell.length_c   1.000
_cell.angle_alpha   90.00
_cell.angle_beta   90.00
_cell.angle_gamma   90.00
#
_symmetry.space_group_name_H-M   'P 1'
#
loop_
_entity.id
_entity.type
_entity.pdbx_description
1 polymer ?
#
loop_
_entity_poly.entity_id
_entity_poly.type
_entity_poly.pdbx_seq_one_letter_code
_entity_poly.pdbx_strand_id
1 'polypeptide(L)'
;MTNRVRTFTLVLVCVLALSLAAMPASAGDGSVSVYFQTEEESSTTLEIDADSGDTIELEIVMSAHSDLRGQGIDELAATVEYNTSVFTVTEADHGPMLASGDSDAEIDGSLDVDDDTGQLLVDQERTPSGDGATGNDPFATLTLEVAEDAEVTTETLEVTDSSASSVRDYPRSVFDNDAIIHVEGGADESDDEGDDDDDGPEGVTLGDGVDDDTNETDDTTETDTTESASNDADSETDSNETSEESSNGTSDAADDATAGDDSVPGFAIPGALIALAVWLGLLIRAD
;
A
#
# COMPACT_ATOMS: atom_id res chain seq x y z
N MET A 1 -6.92 -55.72 10.30
CA MET A 1 -5.75 -54.81 10.41
C MET A 1 -5.86 -53.60 9.45
N THR A 2 -6.56 -53.72 8.32
CA THR A 2 -6.69 -52.68 7.27
C THR A 2 -7.38 -51.38 7.72
N ASN A 3 -8.33 -51.43 8.66
CA ASN A 3 -9.05 -50.23 9.10
C ASN A 3 -8.24 -49.33 10.04
N ARG A 4 -7.25 -49.86 10.76
CA ARG A 4 -6.42 -49.06 11.69
C ARG A 4 -5.35 -48.25 10.95
N VAL A 5 -4.89 -48.74 9.79
CA VAL A 5 -3.89 -48.05 8.97
C VAL A 5 -4.51 -46.85 8.26
N ARG A 6 -5.75 -46.97 7.76
CA ARG A 6 -6.47 -45.88 7.08
C ARG A 6 -6.78 -44.68 7.98
N THR A 7 -7.15 -44.92 9.23
CA THR A 7 -7.44 -43.83 10.18
C THR A 7 -6.18 -43.04 10.54
N PHE A 8 -5.03 -43.70 10.64
CA PHE A 8 -3.78 -43.05 11.02
C PHE A 8 -3.24 -42.13 9.90
N THR A 9 -3.39 -42.53 8.63
CA THR A 9 -2.96 -41.73 7.48
C THR A 9 -3.78 -40.45 7.35
N LEU A 10 -5.10 -40.50 7.58
CA LEU A 10 -5.97 -39.33 7.45
C LEU A 10 -5.68 -38.28 8.52
N VAL A 11 -5.43 -38.69 9.77
CA VAL A 11 -5.05 -37.78 10.85
C VAL A 11 -3.70 -37.11 10.58
N LEU A 12 -2.71 -37.83 10.06
CA LEU A 12 -1.40 -37.27 9.72
C LEU A 12 -1.49 -36.21 8.62
N VAL A 13 -2.29 -36.44 7.57
CA VAL A 13 -2.50 -35.46 6.49
C VAL A 13 -3.21 -34.21 7.00
N CYS A 14 -4.22 -34.36 7.87
CA CYS A 14 -4.89 -33.20 8.47
C CYS A 14 -3.96 -32.40 9.40
N VAL A 15 -3.09 -33.06 10.18
CA VAL A 15 -2.13 -32.37 11.04
C VAL A 15 -1.05 -31.65 10.23
N LEU A 16 -0.59 -32.25 9.12
CA LEU A 16 0.38 -31.62 8.23
C LEU A 16 -0.21 -30.40 7.49
N ALA A 17 -1.47 -30.50 7.05
CA ALA A 17 -2.18 -29.39 6.40
C ALA A 17 -2.41 -28.20 7.36
N LEU A 18 -2.64 -28.47 8.65
CA LEU A 18 -2.81 -27.42 9.65
C LEU A 18 -1.48 -26.74 10.06
N SER A 19 -0.34 -27.40 9.88
CA SER A 19 0.97 -26.80 10.20
C SER A 19 1.51 -25.82 9.16
N LEU A 20 0.96 -25.80 7.93
CA LEU A 20 1.35 -24.85 6.89
C LEU A 20 0.64 -23.48 7.00
N ALA A 21 -0.37 -23.35 7.85
CA ALA A 21 -1.13 -22.10 8.02
C ALA A 21 -0.59 -21.18 9.12
N ALA A 22 0.46 -21.59 9.85
CA ALA A 22 1.12 -20.75 10.84
C ALA A 22 2.23 -19.93 10.18
N MET A 23 1.88 -19.09 9.21
CA MET A 23 2.75 -17.98 8.85
C MET A 23 2.78 -17.02 10.04
N PRO A 24 3.95 -16.48 10.43
CA PRO A 24 4.01 -15.45 11.46
C PRO A 24 3.09 -14.31 11.02
N ALA A 25 2.14 -13.94 11.87
CA ALA A 25 1.42 -12.69 11.70
C ALA A 25 2.46 -11.58 11.85
N SER A 26 2.97 -11.07 10.73
CA SER A 26 3.71 -9.83 10.69
C SER A 26 2.74 -8.76 11.15
N ALA A 27 2.85 -8.35 12.42
CA ALA A 27 2.23 -7.11 12.87
C ALA A 27 2.71 -6.02 11.90
N GLY A 28 1.78 -5.37 11.21
CA GLY A 28 1.99 -4.53 10.02
C GLY A 28 2.76 -3.24 10.26
N ASP A 29 3.96 -3.36 10.81
CA ASP A 29 4.95 -2.29 10.76
C ASP A 29 5.57 -2.31 9.37
N GLY A 30 5.28 -1.27 8.59
CA GLY A 30 5.91 -1.07 7.30
C GLY A 30 5.23 -1.67 6.08
N SER A 31 3.90 -1.79 6.11
CA SER A 31 3.15 -1.99 4.87
C SER A 31 3.24 -0.78 3.97
N VAL A 32 3.17 -1.02 2.67
CA VAL A 32 3.01 -0.02 1.62
C VAL A 32 1.64 -0.23 0.99
N SER A 33 0.92 0.85 0.69
CA SER A 33 -0.30 0.77 -0.11
C SER A 33 -0.12 1.54 -1.41
N VAL A 34 -0.57 0.95 -2.51
CA VAL A 34 -0.62 1.57 -3.84
C VAL A 34 -2.09 1.74 -4.22
N TYR A 35 -2.45 2.92 -4.70
CA TYR A 35 -3.81 3.24 -5.13
C TYR A 35 -3.81 4.39 -6.13
N PHE A 36 -4.89 4.53 -6.89
CA PHE A 36 -5.07 5.66 -7.81
C PHE A 36 -5.77 6.83 -7.12
N GLN A 37 -5.45 8.05 -7.54
CA GLN A 37 -6.23 9.25 -7.23
C GLN A 37 -6.25 10.20 -8.43
N THR A 38 -7.08 11.25 -8.36
CA THR A 38 -6.99 12.41 -9.25
C THR A 38 -6.64 13.66 -8.44
N GLU A 39 -6.36 14.78 -9.10
CA GLU A 39 -6.16 16.05 -8.40
C GLU A 39 -7.40 16.50 -7.59
N GLU A 40 -8.60 16.04 -7.99
CA GLU A 40 -9.87 16.46 -7.41
C GLU A 40 -10.40 15.47 -6.35
N GLU A 41 -10.11 14.18 -6.52
CA GLU A 41 -10.68 13.08 -5.73
C GLU A 41 -9.56 12.20 -5.16
N SER A 42 -9.52 12.08 -3.83
CA SER A 42 -8.60 11.19 -3.11
C SER A 42 -9.42 10.18 -2.28
N SER A 43 -9.58 8.97 -2.83
CA SER A 43 -10.28 7.85 -2.19
C SER A 43 -9.46 6.57 -2.33
N THR A 44 -9.64 5.60 -1.42
CA THR A 44 -9.00 4.29 -1.51
C THR A 44 -9.56 3.44 -2.66
N THR A 45 -10.79 3.73 -3.09
CA THR A 45 -11.40 3.18 -4.30
C THR A 45 -11.78 4.38 -5.16
N LEU A 46 -11.10 4.52 -6.28
CA LEU A 46 -11.32 5.62 -7.22
C LEU A 46 -12.33 5.15 -8.27
N GLU A 47 -13.44 5.86 -8.37
CA GLU A 47 -14.48 5.66 -9.38
C GLU A 47 -14.58 6.94 -10.20
N ILE A 48 -14.52 6.84 -11.53
CA ILE A 48 -14.50 7.99 -12.44
C ILE A 48 -15.53 7.77 -13.55
N ASP A 49 -16.37 8.76 -13.81
CA ASP A 49 -17.19 8.81 -15.02
C ASP A 49 -16.43 9.54 -16.14
N ALA A 50 -16.43 8.96 -17.33
CA ALA A 50 -15.80 9.55 -18.52
C ALA A 50 -16.66 9.34 -19.76
N ASP A 51 -16.61 10.30 -20.69
CA ASP A 51 -17.22 10.18 -22.02
C ASP A 51 -16.20 9.63 -23.04
N SER A 52 -16.70 9.13 -24.17
CA SER A 52 -15.84 8.69 -25.27
C SER A 52 -15.03 9.87 -25.82
N GLY A 53 -13.71 9.70 -25.96
CA GLY A 53 -12.80 10.76 -26.39
C GLY A 53 -12.27 11.66 -25.26
N ASP A 54 -12.66 11.42 -24.01
CA ASP A 54 -12.12 12.16 -22.86
C ASP A 54 -10.67 11.80 -22.58
N THR A 55 -9.96 12.73 -21.94
CA THR A 55 -8.62 12.53 -21.39
C THR A 55 -8.70 12.53 -19.87
N ILE A 56 -8.18 11.47 -19.24
CA ILE A 56 -8.20 11.27 -17.80
C ILE A 56 -6.74 11.31 -17.30
N GLU A 57 -6.48 12.15 -16.31
CA GLU A 57 -5.19 12.20 -15.62
C GLU A 57 -5.32 11.51 -14.27
N LEU A 58 -4.51 10.46 -14.06
CA LEU A 58 -4.48 9.65 -12.85
C LEU A 58 -3.11 9.75 -12.20
N GLU A 59 -3.09 9.89 -10.89
CA GLU A 59 -1.90 9.73 -10.07
C GLU A 59 -1.90 8.34 -9.44
N ILE A 60 -0.83 7.58 -9.65
CA ILE A 60 -0.57 6.35 -8.92
C ILE A 60 0.18 6.74 -7.65
N VAL A 61 -0.52 6.68 -6.52
CA VAL A 61 -0.03 7.13 -5.23
C VAL A 61 0.43 5.97 -4.40
N MET A 62 1.51 6.22 -3.66
CA MET A 62 2.02 5.30 -2.70
C MET A 62 2.01 5.89 -1.30
N SER A 63 1.42 5.13 -0.37
CA SER A 63 1.52 5.43 1.06
C SER A 63 2.51 4.48 1.72
N ALA A 64 3.55 5.04 2.32
CA ALA A 64 4.58 4.28 3.01
C ALA A 64 4.92 4.89 4.37
N HIS A 65 4.96 4.03 5.39
CA HIS A 65 5.45 4.37 6.72
C HIS A 65 6.89 3.88 6.92
N SER A 66 7.63 4.59 7.76
CA SER A 66 8.94 4.12 8.23
C SER A 66 8.82 2.84 9.04
N ASP A 67 9.88 2.03 9.01
CA ASP A 67 10.03 0.91 9.95
C ASP A 67 10.36 1.39 11.38
N LEU A 68 10.43 0.45 12.34
CA LEU A 68 10.88 0.73 13.72
C LEU A 68 12.25 1.41 13.85
N ARG A 69 13.06 1.46 12.79
CA ARG A 69 14.39 2.10 12.75
C ARG A 69 14.36 3.46 12.04
N GLY A 70 13.19 3.91 11.59
CA GLY A 70 13.03 5.17 10.86
C GLY A 70 13.34 5.07 9.38
N GLN A 71 13.55 3.86 8.82
CA GLN A 71 13.89 3.68 7.42
C GLN A 71 12.63 3.59 6.55
N GLY A 72 12.64 4.31 5.45
CA GLY A 72 11.61 4.32 4.42
C GLY A 72 11.88 3.32 3.29
N ILE A 73 11.37 3.68 2.12
CA ILE A 73 11.44 2.93 0.86
C ILE A 73 12.52 3.53 -0.04
N ASP A 74 13.23 2.68 -0.76
CA ASP A 74 14.36 3.05 -1.63
C ASP A 74 14.13 2.68 -3.10
N GLU A 75 13.36 1.62 -3.34
CA GLU A 75 13.04 1.10 -4.66
C GLU A 75 11.55 0.74 -4.71
N LEU A 76 10.91 1.08 -5.82
CA LEU A 76 9.50 0.84 -6.12
C LEU A 76 9.35 0.27 -7.52
N ALA A 77 8.47 -0.71 -7.68
CA ALA A 77 8.00 -1.12 -9.00
C ALA A 77 6.52 -1.49 -8.95
N ALA A 78 5.80 -1.26 -10.04
CA ALA A 78 4.42 -1.68 -10.24
C ALA A 78 4.11 -1.83 -11.73
N THR A 79 3.13 -2.66 -12.05
CA THR A 79 2.56 -2.78 -13.40
C THR A 79 1.09 -2.34 -13.35
N VAL A 80 0.68 -1.47 -14.25
CA VAL A 80 -0.74 -1.13 -14.45
C VAL A 80 -1.25 -1.84 -15.68
N GLU A 81 -2.31 -2.62 -15.54
CA GLU A 81 -3.00 -3.28 -16.65
C GLU A 81 -4.26 -2.48 -17.05
N TYR A 82 -4.46 -2.28 -18.35
CA TYR A 82 -5.62 -1.56 -18.91
C TYR A 82 -6.14 -2.21 -20.19
N ASN A 83 -7.43 -1.98 -20.49
CA ASN A 83 -8.06 -2.49 -21.72
C ASN A 83 -7.73 -1.61 -22.93
N THR A 84 -6.86 -2.08 -23.81
CA THR A 84 -6.40 -1.34 -25.01
C THR A 84 -7.47 -1.09 -26.07
N SER A 85 -8.63 -1.74 -25.95
CA SER A 85 -9.78 -1.45 -26.83
C SER A 85 -10.57 -0.22 -26.35
N VAL A 86 -10.36 0.21 -25.10
CA VAL A 86 -11.08 1.33 -24.47
C VAL A 86 -10.14 2.49 -24.14
N PHE A 87 -8.93 2.19 -23.65
CA PHE A 87 -7.96 3.20 -23.23
C PHE A 87 -6.67 3.13 -24.03
N THR A 88 -6.05 4.30 -24.23
CA THR A 88 -4.69 4.45 -24.71
C THR A 88 -3.90 5.31 -23.74
N VAL A 89 -2.71 4.87 -23.35
CA VAL A 89 -1.79 5.70 -22.55
C VAL A 89 -1.10 6.69 -23.47
N THR A 90 -1.34 7.99 -23.24
CA THR A 90 -0.77 9.06 -24.08
C THR A 90 0.47 9.67 -23.47
N GLU A 91 0.55 9.69 -22.14
CA GLU A 91 1.68 10.23 -21.37
C GLU A 91 1.80 9.46 -20.04
N ALA A 92 3.03 9.29 -19.57
CA ALA A 92 3.33 8.71 -18.28
C ALA A 92 4.63 9.34 -17.74
N ASP A 93 4.60 9.80 -16.49
CA ASP A 93 5.71 10.49 -15.84
C ASP A 93 6.00 9.92 -14.44
N HIS A 94 7.27 9.98 -14.05
CA HIS A 94 7.69 9.62 -12.70
C HIS A 94 7.24 10.69 -11.70
N GLY A 95 6.61 10.25 -10.62
CA GLY A 95 6.19 11.09 -9.50
C GLY A 95 7.31 11.30 -8.46
N PRO A 96 7.13 12.23 -7.51
CA PRO A 96 8.17 12.64 -6.58
C PRO A 96 8.34 11.72 -5.35
N MET A 97 7.56 10.64 -5.20
CA MET A 97 7.51 9.82 -3.98
C MET A 97 8.90 9.49 -3.40
N LEU A 98 9.82 8.99 -4.23
CA LEU A 98 11.15 8.59 -3.76
C LEU A 98 12.11 9.75 -3.43
N ALA A 99 11.82 10.98 -3.86
CA ALA A 99 12.59 12.16 -3.48
C ALA A 99 12.19 12.70 -2.09
N SER A 100 11.09 12.22 -1.50
CA SER A 100 10.62 12.71 -0.20
C SER A 100 11.64 12.47 0.91
N GLY A 101 11.78 13.42 1.82
CA GLY A 101 12.63 13.29 3.01
C GLY A 101 14.11 13.66 2.83
N ASP A 102 14.63 13.84 1.61
CA ASP A 102 15.92 14.52 1.43
C ASP A 102 16.07 15.21 0.07
N SER A 103 16.52 16.47 0.09
CA SER A 103 16.53 17.37 -1.06
C SER A 103 17.61 17.08 -2.10
N ASP A 104 18.60 16.26 -1.74
CA ASP A 104 19.69 15.86 -2.63
C ASP A 104 19.39 14.53 -3.33
N ALA A 105 18.22 13.93 -3.08
CA ALA A 105 17.80 12.68 -3.70
C ALA A 105 17.29 12.89 -5.12
N GLU A 106 17.84 12.10 -6.03
CA GLU A 106 17.42 11.95 -7.41
C GLU A 106 16.66 10.63 -7.56
N ILE A 107 15.68 10.60 -8.48
CA ILE A 107 14.91 9.40 -8.82
C ILE A 107 15.45 8.89 -10.15
N ASP A 108 16.02 7.69 -10.12
CA ASP A 108 16.40 6.91 -11.29
C ASP A 108 15.31 5.87 -11.56
N GLY A 109 15.08 5.49 -12.81
CA GLY A 109 14.00 4.54 -13.10
C GLY A 109 13.66 4.41 -14.57
N SER A 110 12.60 3.65 -14.83
CA SER A 110 12.01 3.52 -16.17
C SER A 110 10.49 3.49 -16.13
N LEU A 111 9.91 4.06 -17.18
CA LEU A 111 8.50 3.94 -17.54
C LEU A 111 8.43 3.30 -18.92
N ASP A 112 7.73 2.17 -19.03
CA ASP A 112 7.58 1.43 -20.28
C ASP A 112 6.10 1.13 -20.53
N VAL A 113 5.58 1.62 -21.65
CA VAL A 113 4.18 1.42 -22.08
C VAL A 113 4.17 0.39 -23.20
N ASP A 114 3.44 -0.70 -23.00
CA ASP A 114 3.18 -1.75 -23.97
C ASP A 114 1.69 -1.73 -24.37
N ASP A 115 1.37 -0.91 -25.39
CA ASP A 115 0.02 -0.77 -25.93
C ASP A 115 -0.50 -2.03 -26.63
N ASP A 116 0.38 -2.97 -27.00
CA ASP A 116 -0.05 -4.24 -27.60
C ASP A 116 -0.67 -5.17 -26.55
N THR A 117 -0.20 -5.07 -25.30
CA THR A 117 -0.66 -5.90 -24.18
C THR A 117 -1.47 -5.15 -23.13
N GLY A 118 -1.50 -3.81 -23.17
CA GLY A 118 -2.22 -2.98 -22.21
C GLY A 118 -1.53 -2.90 -20.87
N GLN A 119 -0.21 -2.72 -20.88
CA GLN A 119 0.60 -2.68 -19.66
C GLN A 119 1.43 -1.40 -19.60
N LEU A 120 1.47 -0.77 -18.41
CA LEU A 120 2.43 0.26 -18.04
C LEU A 120 3.30 -0.30 -16.91
N LEU A 121 4.60 -0.47 -17.18
CA LEU A 121 5.59 -0.81 -16.16
C LEU A 121 6.21 0.47 -15.61
N VAL A 122 6.18 0.61 -14.28
CA VAL A 122 6.84 1.69 -13.55
C VAL A 122 7.90 1.09 -12.64
N ASP A 123 9.14 1.57 -12.74
CA ASP A 123 10.27 1.16 -11.91
C ASP A 123 11.05 2.41 -11.45
N GLN A 124 11.36 2.52 -10.16
CA GLN A 124 12.06 3.64 -9.58
C GLN A 124 13.00 3.21 -8.45
N GLU A 125 14.16 3.84 -8.41
CA GLU A 125 15.17 3.73 -7.37
C GLU A 125 15.64 5.14 -6.99
N ARG A 126 15.93 5.35 -5.71
CA ARG A 126 16.43 6.62 -5.18
C ARG A 126 17.96 6.64 -5.12
N THR A 127 18.58 7.73 -5.57
CA THR A 127 20.02 7.96 -5.40
C THR A 127 20.32 9.36 -4.82
N PRO A 128 21.03 9.49 -3.68
CA PRO A 128 21.42 8.44 -2.75
C PRO A 128 20.23 7.94 -1.91
N SER A 129 20.32 6.70 -1.43
CA SER A 129 19.24 6.08 -0.65
C SER A 129 18.87 6.80 0.64
N GLY A 130 19.84 7.46 1.30
CA GLY A 130 19.60 8.18 2.55
C GLY A 130 18.95 7.31 3.64
N ASP A 131 17.88 7.82 4.25
CA ASP A 131 17.01 7.07 5.16
C ASP A 131 15.78 6.47 4.44
N GLY A 132 15.68 6.62 3.11
CA GLY A 132 14.54 6.23 2.29
C GLY A 132 13.37 7.21 2.35
N ALA A 133 12.43 7.06 1.42
CA ALA A 133 11.22 7.85 1.35
C ALA A 133 10.10 7.28 2.24
N THR A 134 9.37 8.17 2.88
CA THR A 134 8.12 7.87 3.60
C THR A 134 7.13 8.97 3.30
N GLY A 135 5.84 8.68 3.40
CA GLY A 135 4.81 9.68 3.13
C GLY A 135 3.70 9.11 2.29
N ASN A 136 3.02 10.02 1.59
CA ASN A 136 1.87 9.73 0.77
C ASN A 136 1.90 10.66 -0.44
N ASP A 137 2.63 10.26 -1.47
CA ASP A 137 2.92 11.08 -2.62
C ASP A 137 2.77 10.25 -3.91
N PRO A 138 2.47 10.87 -5.06
CA PRO A 138 2.48 10.19 -6.35
C PRO A 138 3.84 9.58 -6.62
N PHE A 139 3.87 8.30 -6.95
CA PHE A 139 5.06 7.70 -7.53
C PHE A 139 4.96 7.69 -9.06
N ALA A 140 3.79 7.77 -9.69
CA ALA A 140 3.69 8.04 -11.13
C ALA A 140 2.43 8.83 -11.47
N THR A 141 2.46 9.55 -12.59
CA THR A 141 1.29 10.20 -13.19
C THR A 141 1.05 9.57 -14.55
N LEU A 142 -0.20 9.27 -14.87
CA LEU A 142 -0.65 8.56 -16.04
C LEU A 142 -1.76 9.35 -16.73
N THR A 143 -1.60 9.63 -18.02
CA THR A 143 -2.63 10.28 -18.84
C THR A 143 -3.21 9.30 -19.85
N LEU A 144 -4.50 9.01 -19.70
CA LEU A 144 -5.26 8.08 -20.53
C LEU A 144 -6.20 8.83 -21.45
N GLU A 145 -6.31 8.36 -22.69
CA GLU A 145 -7.37 8.77 -23.62
C GLU A 145 -8.38 7.64 -23.77
N VAL A 146 -9.67 7.96 -23.60
CA VAL A 146 -10.79 7.05 -23.87
C VAL A 146 -11.05 7.04 -25.37
N ALA A 147 -11.18 5.86 -25.98
CA ALA A 147 -11.43 5.74 -27.41
C ALA A 147 -12.69 6.53 -27.84
N GLU A 148 -12.61 7.28 -28.94
CA GLU A 148 -13.73 8.09 -29.46
C GLU A 148 -14.98 7.26 -29.82
N ASP A 149 -14.81 5.96 -30.05
CA ASP A 149 -15.85 4.99 -30.36
C ASP A 149 -16.03 3.91 -29.29
N ALA A 150 -15.59 4.17 -28.05
CA ALA A 150 -15.83 3.29 -26.92
C ALA A 150 -17.33 3.01 -26.75
N GLU A 151 -17.68 1.74 -26.51
CA GLU A 151 -19.05 1.38 -26.13
C GLU A 151 -19.27 1.70 -24.64
N VAL A 152 -20.53 1.83 -24.22
CA VAL A 152 -20.89 1.99 -22.79
C VAL A 152 -20.35 0.78 -22.02
N THR A 153 -19.43 1.02 -21.08
CA THR A 153 -18.75 -0.05 -20.33
C THR A 153 -18.25 0.44 -18.98
N THR A 154 -17.98 -0.50 -18.07
CA THR A 154 -17.20 -0.25 -16.85
C THR A 154 -15.91 -1.05 -16.96
N GLU A 155 -14.78 -0.36 -16.92
CA GLU A 155 -13.45 -0.96 -16.97
C GLU A 155 -12.73 -0.76 -15.65
N THR A 156 -11.82 -1.70 -15.35
CA THR A 156 -10.94 -1.63 -14.18
C THR A 156 -9.51 -1.41 -14.66
N LEU A 157 -8.82 -0.44 -14.05
CA LEU A 157 -7.36 -0.32 -14.15
C LEU A 157 -6.77 -1.05 -12.96
N GLU A 158 -6.15 -2.19 -13.21
CA GLU A 158 -5.60 -3.05 -12.17
C GLU A 158 -4.13 -2.70 -11.91
N VAL A 159 -3.75 -2.60 -10.63
CA VAL A 159 -2.34 -2.56 -10.24
C VAL A 159 -1.88 -3.97 -9.91
N THR A 160 -0.84 -4.43 -10.60
CA THR A 160 -0.29 -5.77 -10.48
C THR A 160 1.23 -5.73 -10.27
N ASP A 161 1.78 -6.85 -9.78
CA ASP A 161 3.22 -7.04 -9.58
C ASP A 161 3.92 -5.91 -8.78
N SER A 162 3.18 -5.24 -7.89
CA SER A 162 3.73 -4.20 -7.04
C SER A 162 4.79 -4.73 -6.09
N SER A 163 5.89 -4.00 -5.97
CA SER A 163 6.96 -4.29 -5.04
C SER A 163 7.57 -3.02 -4.49
N ALA A 164 8.07 -3.12 -3.26
CA ALA A 164 8.76 -2.05 -2.58
C ALA A 164 9.89 -2.62 -1.72
N SER A 165 11.07 -2.02 -1.77
CA SER A 165 12.25 -2.40 -0.98
C SER A 165 12.72 -1.23 -0.13
N SER A 166 13.04 -1.47 1.13
CA SER A 166 13.71 -0.46 1.97
C SER A 166 15.19 -0.31 1.59
N VAL A 167 15.86 0.73 2.11
CA VAL A 167 17.31 1.08 1.94
C VAL A 167 18.32 -0.07 2.21
N ARG A 168 17.86 -1.20 2.75
CA ARG A 168 18.68 -2.40 3.00
C ARG A 168 18.21 -3.61 2.18
N ASP A 169 17.56 -3.35 1.06
CA ASP A 169 17.00 -4.35 0.15
C ASP A 169 16.03 -5.31 0.85
N TYR A 170 15.34 -4.82 1.89
CA TYR A 170 14.36 -5.63 2.61
C TYR A 170 12.99 -5.45 1.97
N PRO A 171 12.38 -6.53 1.43
CA PRO A 171 11.09 -6.43 0.75
C PRO A 171 9.98 -6.06 1.73
N ARG A 172 9.07 -5.21 1.28
CA ARG A 172 7.92 -4.72 2.04
C ARG A 172 6.65 -5.35 1.49
N SER A 173 5.69 -5.59 2.38
CA SER A 173 4.36 -6.03 1.95
C SER A 173 3.65 -4.86 1.28
N VAL A 174 3.20 -5.07 0.04
CA VAL A 174 2.43 -4.09 -0.72
C VAL A 174 0.95 -4.52 -0.78
N PHE A 175 0.06 -3.55 -0.71
CA PHE A 175 -1.37 -3.71 -0.89
C PHE A 175 -1.84 -2.80 -2.02
N ASP A 176 -2.45 -3.39 -3.04
CA ASP A 176 -2.86 -2.70 -4.25
C ASP A 176 -4.36 -2.39 -4.21
N ASN A 177 -4.75 -1.24 -4.74
CA ASN A 177 -6.15 -0.85 -4.93
C ASN A 177 -6.33 -0.33 -6.35
N ASP A 178 -7.29 -0.94 -7.05
CA ASP A 178 -7.58 -0.67 -8.45
C ASP A 178 -8.47 0.58 -8.60
N ALA A 179 -8.50 1.13 -9.81
CA ALA A 179 -9.45 2.18 -10.20
C ALA A 179 -10.54 1.62 -11.11
N ILE A 180 -11.74 2.20 -11.00
CA ILE A 180 -12.89 1.85 -11.83
C ILE A 180 -13.25 3.08 -12.68
N ILE A 181 -13.41 2.88 -13.98
CA ILE A 181 -13.79 3.93 -14.92
C ILE A 181 -15.08 3.52 -15.63
N HIS A 182 -16.10 4.35 -15.51
CA HIS A 182 -17.40 4.19 -16.14
C HIS A 182 -17.44 5.04 -17.41
N VAL A 183 -17.38 4.38 -18.57
CA VAL A 183 -17.43 5.05 -19.87
C VAL A 183 -18.89 5.20 -20.31
N GLU A 184 -19.30 6.43 -20.62
CA GLU A 184 -20.66 6.80 -21.03
C GLU A 184 -21.72 6.40 -19.98
N GLY A 185 -21.37 6.49 -18.68
CA GLY A 185 -22.25 6.10 -17.57
C GLY A 185 -22.39 4.60 -17.39
N GLY A 186 -21.34 3.82 -17.70
CA GLY A 186 -21.31 2.36 -17.64
C GLY A 186 -21.62 1.69 -16.30
N ALA A 187 -22.02 2.42 -15.26
CA ALA A 187 -22.52 1.90 -13.99
C ALA A 187 -23.82 2.56 -13.52
N ASP A 188 -24.87 2.50 -14.35
CA ASP A 188 -26.25 2.74 -13.90
C ASP A 188 -27.14 1.52 -14.19
N GLU A 189 -26.94 0.41 -13.48
CA GLU A 189 -28.00 -0.61 -13.30
C GLU A 189 -28.36 -0.85 -11.82
N SER A 190 -27.83 -0.03 -10.91
CA SER A 190 -28.13 -0.11 -9.47
C SER A 190 -28.77 1.16 -8.90
N ASP A 191 -29.51 1.89 -9.72
CA ASP A 191 -30.82 2.34 -9.24
C ASP A 191 -31.70 1.09 -9.17
N ASP A 192 -31.43 0.29 -8.12
CA ASP A 192 -32.44 -0.42 -7.38
C ASP A 192 -33.43 0.67 -6.96
N GLU A 193 -34.31 1.05 -7.91
CA GLU A 193 -35.65 1.54 -7.66
C GLU A 193 -36.30 0.41 -6.85
N GLY A 194 -35.88 0.32 -5.59
CA GLY A 194 -36.60 -0.34 -4.54
C GLY A 194 -37.97 0.31 -4.63
N ASP A 195 -38.89 -0.44 -5.21
CA ASP A 195 -40.31 -0.37 -4.95
C ASP A 195 -40.44 -0.01 -3.46
N ASP A 196 -40.63 1.27 -3.17
CA ASP A 196 -41.11 1.83 -1.90
C ASP A 196 -42.59 1.42 -1.70
N ASP A 197 -42.89 0.15 -2.02
CA ASP A 197 -44.13 -0.57 -1.78
C ASP A 197 -43.91 -1.60 -0.65
N ASP A 198 -43.03 -1.31 0.32
CA ASP A 198 -43.06 -2.02 1.61
C ASP A 198 -43.82 -1.19 2.65
N ASP A 199 -45.10 -1.55 2.74
CA ASP A 199 -45.95 -1.50 3.92
C ASP A 199 -45.20 -2.01 5.18
N GLY A 200 -44.25 -1.20 5.67
CA GLY A 200 -43.52 -1.49 6.90
C GLY A 200 -44.51 -1.74 8.04
N PRO A 201 -44.44 -2.88 8.76
CA PRO A 201 -45.34 -3.14 9.86
C PRO A 201 -45.15 -2.04 10.90
N GLU A 202 -46.24 -1.36 11.25
CA GLU A 202 -46.27 -0.29 12.25
C GLU A 202 -45.44 -0.70 13.48
N GLY A 203 -44.27 -0.06 13.61
CA GLY A 203 -43.37 -0.27 14.73
C GLY A 203 -44.12 0.05 16.02
N VAL A 204 -44.27 -0.97 16.88
CA VAL A 204 -44.80 -0.79 18.23
C VAL A 204 -43.92 0.19 18.99
N THR A 205 -44.47 1.37 19.28
CA THR A 205 -43.88 2.30 20.26
C THR A 205 -43.96 1.63 21.62
N LEU A 206 -42.91 0.91 22.02
CA LEU A 206 -42.75 0.50 23.40
C LEU A 206 -42.52 1.78 24.20
N GLY A 207 -43.59 2.22 24.85
CA GLY A 207 -43.56 3.35 25.76
C GLY A 207 -42.51 3.13 26.83
N ASP A 208 -41.51 4.00 26.86
CA ASP A 208 -40.69 4.22 28.04
C ASP A 208 -41.17 5.52 28.69
N GLY A 209 -42.31 5.39 29.36
CA GLY A 209 -42.69 6.32 30.41
C GLY A 209 -41.87 5.98 31.65
N VAL A 210 -40.76 6.68 31.84
CA VAL A 210 -40.13 6.86 33.15
C VAL A 210 -39.87 8.35 33.31
N ASP A 211 -40.90 9.03 33.83
CA ASP A 211 -40.70 10.13 34.76
C ASP A 211 -39.95 9.57 35.99
N ASP A 212 -38.73 10.03 36.30
CA ASP A 212 -38.39 10.52 37.65
C ASP A 212 -36.93 11.01 37.78
N ASP A 213 -36.82 12.10 38.54
CA ASP A 213 -35.70 12.50 39.39
C ASP A 213 -34.38 13.04 38.81
N THR A 214 -34.40 14.36 38.63
CA THR A 214 -33.60 15.31 39.42
C THR A 214 -32.42 14.71 40.22
N ASN A 215 -31.20 14.88 39.73
CA ASN A 215 -30.05 14.98 40.61
C ASN A 215 -29.07 16.03 40.09
N GLU A 216 -29.18 17.23 40.66
CA GLU A 216 -28.12 18.24 40.62
C GLU A 216 -26.85 17.63 41.22
N THR A 217 -25.75 17.60 40.47
CA THR A 217 -24.42 17.55 41.06
C THR A 217 -23.53 18.49 40.26
N ASP A 218 -23.52 19.71 40.76
CA ASP A 218 -22.45 20.70 40.72
C ASP A 218 -21.08 20.00 40.81
N ASP A 219 -20.30 20.04 39.72
CA ASP A 219 -18.85 19.98 39.87
C ASP A 219 -18.18 20.90 38.86
N THR A 220 -17.48 21.86 39.45
CA THR A 220 -16.77 22.96 38.83
C THR A 220 -15.41 22.45 38.42
N THR A 221 -15.07 22.51 37.14
CA THR A 221 -13.67 22.45 36.72
C THR A 221 -13.42 23.56 35.72
N GLU A 222 -12.90 24.66 36.27
CA GLU A 222 -12.25 25.71 35.50
C GLU A 222 -11.07 25.08 34.73
N THR A 223 -10.97 25.39 33.44
CA THR A 223 -9.70 25.19 32.73
C THR A 223 -9.40 26.46 31.95
N ASP A 224 -8.25 27.00 32.33
CA ASP A 224 -7.70 28.31 32.03
C ASP A 224 -7.75 28.70 30.56
N THR A 225 -8.30 29.90 30.35
CA THR A 225 -8.11 30.71 29.16
C THR A 225 -6.70 31.27 29.19
N THR A 226 -5.77 30.67 28.43
CA THR A 226 -4.43 31.26 28.28
C THR A 226 -4.41 32.15 27.04
N GLU A 227 -4.66 33.43 27.26
CA GLU A 227 -4.25 34.49 26.34
C GLU A 227 -2.71 34.53 26.28
N SER A 228 -2.12 34.57 25.09
CA SER A 228 -0.72 34.96 24.92
C SER A 228 -0.53 35.73 23.62
N ALA A 229 -0.67 37.05 23.80
CA ALA A 229 0.18 38.12 23.30
C ALA A 229 0.96 37.93 21.98
N SER A 230 0.59 38.78 21.03
CA SER A 230 1.44 39.37 20.00
C SER A 230 2.83 39.78 20.52
N ASN A 231 3.88 39.29 19.87
CA ASN A 231 5.24 39.85 19.95
C ASN A 231 5.70 40.29 18.54
N ASP A 232 5.52 41.59 18.29
CA ASP A 232 6.39 42.38 17.43
C ASP A 232 7.77 42.51 18.12
N ALA A 233 8.86 42.12 17.44
CA ALA A 233 10.21 42.53 17.82
C ALA A 233 11.17 42.50 16.63
N ASP A 234 11.44 43.70 16.14
CA ASP A 234 12.69 44.25 15.59
C ASP A 234 13.90 43.33 15.33
N SER A 235 14.37 43.40 14.09
CA SER A 235 15.60 44.11 13.65
C SER A 235 16.93 43.90 14.38
N GLU A 236 17.97 43.82 13.54
CA GLU A 236 19.42 44.03 13.75
C GLU A 236 20.29 42.79 14.05
N THR A 237 21.13 42.48 13.06
CA THR A 237 22.60 42.45 13.19
C THR A 237 23.24 41.32 14.02
N ASP A 238 24.00 40.44 13.37
CA ASP A 238 25.47 40.50 13.48
C ASP A 238 26.19 39.60 12.46
N SER A 239 27.19 40.21 11.82
CA SER A 239 28.23 39.51 11.07
C SER A 239 29.22 38.95 12.07
N ASN A 240 29.56 37.65 11.98
CA ASN A 240 30.80 37.18 12.59
C ASN A 240 31.53 36.22 11.66
N GLU A 241 32.66 36.72 11.16
CA GLU A 241 33.73 36.00 10.49
C GLU A 241 34.36 34.92 11.39
N THR A 242 35.21 34.11 10.76
CA THR A 242 36.43 33.49 11.31
C THR A 242 36.23 32.08 11.88
N SER A 243 37.05 31.07 11.64
CA SER A 243 38.11 30.67 10.69
C SER A 243 38.51 29.25 11.16
N GLU A 244 39.24 28.52 10.30
CA GLU A 244 40.22 27.48 10.69
C GLU A 244 39.65 26.20 11.34
N GLU A 245 40.25 25.02 11.28
CA GLU A 245 41.23 24.30 10.47
C GLU A 245 41.27 22.91 11.16
N SER A 246 41.67 21.85 10.43
CA SER A 246 42.09 20.55 10.99
C SER A 246 40.97 19.66 11.59
N SER A 247 40.96 18.33 11.48
CA SER A 247 42.11 17.42 11.41
C SER A 247 41.77 16.12 10.69
N ASN A 248 42.78 15.65 9.97
CA ASN A 248 42.97 14.33 9.42
C ASN A 248 42.97 13.27 10.54
N GLY A 249 41.97 12.38 10.55
CA GLY A 249 41.85 11.26 11.50
C GLY A 249 41.93 9.90 10.80
N THR A 250 43.15 9.44 10.52
CA THR A 250 43.45 8.03 10.23
C THR A 250 43.31 7.22 11.51
N SER A 251 42.42 6.23 11.55
CA SER A 251 42.46 5.14 12.53
C SER A 251 42.63 3.81 11.82
N ASP A 252 43.87 3.36 11.88
CA ASP A 252 44.34 2.04 11.54
C ASP A 252 44.10 1.09 12.74
N ALA A 253 44.06 -0.21 12.46
CA ALA A 253 44.22 -1.36 13.36
C ALA A 253 43.00 -1.96 14.11
N ALA A 254 42.64 -3.15 13.59
CA ALA A 254 42.79 -4.46 14.25
C ALA A 254 41.62 -5.07 15.06
N ASP A 255 41.29 -6.29 14.63
CA ASP A 255 40.94 -7.48 15.42
C ASP A 255 39.94 -7.33 16.57
N ASP A 256 38.70 -7.78 16.33
CA ASP A 256 38.12 -8.77 17.24
C ASP A 256 37.12 -9.69 16.51
N ALA A 257 37.62 -10.87 16.12
CA ALA A 257 36.80 -11.99 15.69
C ALA A 257 36.31 -12.74 16.93
N THR A 258 35.22 -12.28 17.53
CA THR A 258 34.44 -13.07 18.48
C THR A 258 33.21 -13.64 17.79
N ALA A 259 33.36 -14.89 17.33
CA ALA A 259 32.25 -15.75 16.94
C ALA A 259 31.38 -16.05 18.17
N GLY A 260 30.42 -15.17 18.45
CA GLY A 260 29.29 -15.41 19.32
C GLY A 260 28.20 -16.14 18.55
N ASP A 261 28.18 -17.45 18.68
CA ASP A 261 27.08 -18.32 18.25
C ASP A 261 25.87 -18.07 19.17
N ASP A 262 25.18 -16.95 18.97
CA ASP A 262 23.91 -16.66 19.63
C ASP A 262 22.78 -17.27 18.78
N SER A 263 22.75 -18.59 18.82
CA SER A 263 21.70 -19.43 18.29
C SER A 263 20.37 -19.08 18.96
N VAL A 264 19.60 -18.18 18.35
CA VAL A 264 18.19 -17.98 18.70
C VAL A 264 17.42 -19.28 18.43
N PRO A 265 16.81 -19.92 19.44
CA PRO A 265 16.01 -21.12 19.24
C PRO A 265 14.69 -20.71 18.55
N GLY A 266 14.59 -20.84 17.23
CA GLY A 266 13.33 -20.45 16.58
C GLY A 266 13.11 -20.77 15.11
N PHE A 267 14.12 -20.77 14.25
CA PHE A 267 13.87 -20.90 12.80
C PHE A 267 14.78 -21.93 12.15
N ALA A 268 14.39 -23.19 12.28
CA ALA A 268 14.85 -24.24 11.39
C ALA A 268 14.20 -24.01 10.02
N ILE A 269 14.99 -23.58 9.04
CA ILE A 269 14.59 -23.49 7.62
C ILE A 269 14.27 -24.90 7.12
N PRO A 270 13.04 -25.22 6.68
CA PRO A 270 12.76 -26.50 6.05
C PRO A 270 13.13 -26.43 4.56
N GLY A 271 14.42 -26.60 4.26
CA GLY A 271 14.87 -26.95 2.92
C GLY A 271 14.58 -28.43 2.63
N ALA A 272 13.34 -28.79 2.28
CA ALA A 272 12.99 -30.07 1.63
C ALA A 272 11.48 -30.21 1.35
N LEU A 273 10.91 -29.50 0.36
CA LEU A 273 9.55 -29.81 -0.15
C LEU A 273 9.40 -29.70 -1.68
N ILE A 274 10.44 -30.01 -2.46
CA ILE A 274 10.33 -30.22 -3.91
C ILE A 274 10.72 -31.66 -4.25
N ALA A 275 9.95 -32.63 -3.75
CA ALA A 275 10.09 -34.03 -4.16
C ALA A 275 8.79 -34.85 -4.14
N LEU A 276 7.65 -34.29 -3.69
CA LEU A 276 6.43 -35.09 -3.50
C LEU A 276 5.34 -34.92 -4.57
N ALA A 277 5.40 -33.88 -5.42
CA ALA A 277 4.39 -33.66 -6.45
C ALA A 277 4.56 -34.59 -7.69
N VAL A 278 5.77 -35.07 -7.97
CA VAL A 278 6.03 -35.91 -9.16
C VAL A 278 5.55 -37.36 -8.98
N TRP A 279 5.39 -37.84 -7.74
CA TRP A 279 5.01 -39.24 -7.51
C TRP A 279 3.50 -39.50 -7.60
N LEU A 280 2.64 -38.50 -7.36
CA LEU A 280 1.18 -38.67 -7.46
C LEU A 280 0.65 -38.64 -8.90
N GLY A 281 1.32 -37.94 -9.82
CA GLY A 281 0.92 -37.89 -11.23
C GLY A 281 1.09 -39.21 -12.00
N LEU A 282 1.93 -40.12 -11.49
CA LEU A 282 2.25 -41.38 -12.16
C LEU A 282 1.31 -42.55 -11.79
N LEU A 283 0.44 -42.37 -10.79
CA LEU A 283 -0.50 -43.41 -10.33
C LEU A 283 -1.92 -43.25 -10.87
N ILE A 284 -2.27 -42.11 -11.47
CA ILE A 284 -3.60 -41.87 -12.07
C ILE A 284 -3.66 -42.31 -13.54
N ARG A 285 -2.52 -42.64 -14.17
CA ARG A 285 -2.46 -43.04 -15.58
C ARG A 285 -2.50 -44.56 -15.82
N ALA A 286 -2.79 -45.35 -14.78
CA ALA A 286 -2.84 -46.81 -14.85
C ALA A 286 -4.11 -47.37 -14.18
N ASP A 287 -5.28 -46.92 -14.64
CA ASP A 287 -6.53 -47.70 -14.65
C ASP A 287 -7.40 -47.21 -15.82
#